data_AF-D6XZ58-F1
#
_entry.id   AF-D6XZ58-F1
#
_cell.length_a   1.000
_cell.length_b   1.000
_cell.length_c   1.000
_cell.angle_alpha   90.00
_cell.angle_beta   90.00
_cell.angle_gamma   90.00
#
_symmetry.space_group_name_H-M   'P 1'
#
loop_
_entity.id
_entity.type
_entity.pdbx_description
1 polymer ?
#
loop_
_entity_poly.entity_id
_entity_poly.type
_entity_poly.pdbx_seq_one_letter_code
_entity_poly.pdbx_strand_id
1 'polypeptide(L)'
;MRKSIEWMVGGQQGEGIDSTGELFARTLVKHGYSVSTYKQFMSRIKGGHSNFKLKATKERNYYAGDDVEILLCLDKESLEKNEDKLVENAIVIMEGKETAVERPEGKNYNILYVPLKKIATDLGNPLYKNMIAIGISSALLDLPQDILGDIIGDIFSRKGDDVVKANIEAVEKGYAITKEYLPEHVAVLEGTGNEDLLFISGNEATGFGSLMAGCRYLSAYPITPASEVMEWLAKELPAVGGTVMQVEDEIAGIAFAIGANYSGVRAMTSTSGPGLSLKTEALGMAGMAEVPIVIVNSQRGGPSTGLPTKHEQSDLQHMIYATHGEIPRIVLYPSTIEDAFYLAAESFNLAEIYQCPVIVALDLGLSMNKMTIPSFDSKRVGIDRGKLLTEEQVGEYDEAFFKRYRVTEDGISPRPKPGMKNGIHLTSSNEHGEDGYINEDTDVRIKMMKKRLEKVKGAMIQEPYKLQSTGDIDPKSTDVLLLGMGSTYGAIEEAMTELNNEGTQTYAHLHLQQLYPLPIDELKDLFANKKIITIENNYTGQLRLLLQQYLPVHDQIESIVQYDGDPFMVRSILNQMKEVV
;
A
#
# COMPACT_ATOMS: atom_id res chain seq x y z
N MET A 1 -12.78 19.25 23.31
CA MET A 1 -13.32 18.49 22.16
C MET A 1 -12.19 17.64 21.60
N ARG A 2 -12.45 16.35 21.38
CA ARG A 2 -11.45 15.38 20.93
C ARG A 2 -11.26 15.49 19.42
N LYS A 3 -10.02 15.65 18.94
CA LYS A 3 -9.69 15.81 17.51
C LYS A 3 -9.36 14.49 16.80
N SER A 4 -8.83 13.54 17.56
CA SER A 4 -8.43 12.21 17.08
C SER A 4 -8.69 11.16 18.16
N ILE A 5 -8.71 9.90 17.74
CA ILE A 5 -8.60 8.77 18.65
C ILE A 5 -7.57 7.77 18.15
N GLU A 6 -6.68 7.35 19.05
CA GLU A 6 -5.81 6.20 18.84
C GLU A 6 -6.25 5.01 19.71
N TRP A 7 -6.64 3.92 19.05
CA TRP A 7 -7.14 2.70 19.66
C TRP A 7 -6.32 1.50 19.21
N MET A 8 -6.10 0.56 20.12
CA MET A 8 -5.37 -0.67 19.82
C MET A 8 -6.02 -1.88 20.48
N VAL A 9 -6.04 -3.01 19.78
CA VAL A 9 -6.27 -4.33 20.36
C VAL A 9 -5.03 -5.20 20.20
N GLY A 10 -4.60 -5.80 21.29
CA GLY A 10 -3.50 -6.74 21.36
C GLY A 10 -3.99 -8.13 21.80
N GLY A 11 -3.30 -9.18 21.34
CA GLY A 11 -3.58 -10.54 21.79
C GLY A 11 -2.86 -11.61 20.99
N GLN A 12 -3.11 -12.86 21.34
CA GLN A 12 -2.54 -14.00 20.63
C GLN A 12 -3.22 -14.22 19.26
N GLN A 13 -2.41 -14.47 18.22
CA GLN A 13 -2.90 -14.82 16.89
C GLN A 13 -3.88 -16.00 16.95
N GLY A 14 -5.08 -15.76 16.40
CA GLY A 14 -6.20 -16.71 16.43
C GLY A 14 -7.33 -16.33 17.39
N GLU A 15 -7.17 -15.31 18.26
CA GLU A 15 -8.22 -14.84 19.17
C GLU A 15 -9.17 -13.77 18.56
N GLY A 16 -9.04 -13.49 17.27
CA GLY A 16 -9.90 -12.54 16.56
C GLY A 16 -9.49 -11.07 16.72
N ILE A 17 -8.19 -10.78 16.89
CA ILE A 17 -7.62 -9.42 16.96
C ILE A 17 -8.02 -8.62 15.72
N ASP A 18 -7.74 -9.16 14.53
CA ASP A 18 -8.02 -8.48 13.26
C ASP A 18 -9.53 -8.23 13.04
N SER A 19 -10.36 -9.23 13.32
CA SER A 19 -11.82 -9.07 13.23
C SER A 19 -12.38 -8.05 14.23
N THR A 20 -11.78 -7.94 15.41
CA THR A 20 -12.18 -6.96 16.44
C THR A 20 -11.79 -5.55 16.00
N GLY A 21 -10.57 -5.39 15.49
CA GLY A 21 -10.08 -4.12 14.95
C GLY A 21 -10.84 -3.65 13.72
N GLU A 22 -11.08 -4.53 12.75
CA GLU A 22 -11.86 -4.23 11.54
C GLU A 22 -13.30 -3.81 11.89
N LEU A 23 -13.94 -4.50 12.84
CA LEU A 23 -15.29 -4.15 13.28
C LEU A 23 -15.32 -2.75 13.91
N PHE A 24 -14.39 -2.48 14.84
CA PHE A 24 -14.32 -1.17 15.50
C PHE A 24 -13.97 -0.05 14.52
N ALA A 25 -13.05 -0.29 13.59
CA ALA A 25 -12.73 0.63 12.49
C ALA A 25 -13.99 0.97 11.69
N ARG A 26 -14.76 -0.04 11.25
CA ARG A 26 -16.02 0.17 10.49
C ARG A 26 -17.07 0.95 11.28
N THR A 27 -17.14 0.77 12.60
CA THR A 27 -18.01 1.59 13.46
C THR A 27 -17.63 3.06 13.39
N LEU A 28 -16.33 3.38 13.47
CA LEU A 28 -15.84 4.75 13.37
C LEU A 28 -16.07 5.34 11.96
N VAL A 29 -15.84 4.56 10.91
CA VAL A 29 -16.13 4.98 9.52
C VAL A 29 -17.61 5.31 9.34
N LYS A 30 -18.51 4.43 9.81
CA LYS A 30 -19.97 4.66 9.72
C LYS A 30 -20.43 5.86 10.56
N HIS A 31 -19.67 6.23 11.59
CA HIS A 31 -19.88 7.45 12.38
C HIS A 31 -19.31 8.72 11.71
N GLY A 32 -18.67 8.57 10.54
CA GLY A 32 -18.16 9.65 9.70
C GLY A 32 -16.66 9.94 9.84
N TYR A 33 -15.91 9.14 10.59
CA TYR A 33 -14.49 9.39 10.81
C TYR A 33 -13.62 8.80 9.71
N SER A 34 -12.55 9.54 9.36
CA SER A 34 -11.44 8.97 8.60
C SER A 34 -10.65 8.04 9.51
N VAL A 35 -10.38 6.82 9.08
CA VAL A 35 -9.66 5.80 9.86
C VAL A 35 -8.42 5.34 9.09
N SER A 36 -7.26 5.35 9.73
CA SER A 36 -6.04 4.68 9.29
C SER A 36 -5.68 3.55 10.25
N THR A 37 -5.26 2.42 9.72
CA THR A 37 -4.95 1.22 10.52
C THR A 37 -3.50 0.79 10.37
N TYR A 38 -3.00 0.05 11.36
CA TYR A 38 -1.73 -0.66 11.29
C TYR A 38 -1.88 -2.06 11.90
N LYS A 39 -1.47 -3.09 11.15
CA LYS A 39 -1.50 -4.48 11.59
C LYS A 39 -0.08 -4.97 11.85
N GLN A 40 0.17 -5.42 13.09
CA GLN A 40 1.42 -6.07 13.47
C GLN A 40 1.16 -7.54 13.78
N PHE A 41 1.83 -8.43 13.06
CA PHE A 41 1.66 -9.86 13.25
C PHE A 41 2.94 -10.63 12.91
N MET A 42 3.05 -11.85 13.43
CA MET A 42 4.17 -12.74 13.17
C MET A 42 3.87 -13.67 11.99
N SER A 43 4.92 -14.17 11.35
CA SER A 43 4.85 -15.20 10.30
C SER A 43 4.49 -16.58 10.87
N ARG A 44 3.35 -16.68 11.54
CA ARG A 44 2.76 -17.88 12.14
C ARG A 44 1.25 -17.85 11.94
N ILE A 45 0.62 -19.03 11.85
CA ILE A 45 -0.84 -19.16 11.65
C ILE A 45 -1.59 -19.02 12.98
N LYS A 46 -1.01 -19.53 14.08
CA LYS A 46 -1.56 -19.43 15.44
C LYS A 46 -0.43 -19.25 16.45
N GLY A 47 -0.75 -18.52 17.51
CA GLY A 47 0.16 -18.25 18.61
C GLY A 47 1.19 -17.16 18.29
N GLY A 48 1.71 -16.55 19.35
CA GLY A 48 2.44 -15.30 19.26
C GLY A 48 1.51 -14.09 19.31
N HIS A 49 2.04 -12.98 19.80
CA HIS A 49 1.35 -11.72 19.94
C HIS A 49 1.16 -10.96 18.61
N SER A 50 -0.02 -10.36 18.45
CA SER A 50 -0.41 -9.50 17.33
C SER A 50 -1.13 -8.27 17.84
N ASN A 51 -0.96 -7.15 17.14
CA ASN A 51 -1.66 -5.90 17.39
C ASN A 51 -2.44 -5.46 16.15
N PHE A 52 -3.62 -4.90 16.37
CA PHE A 52 -4.32 -4.06 15.41
C PHE A 52 -4.46 -2.68 16.03
N LYS A 53 -3.84 -1.68 15.40
CA LYS A 53 -3.91 -0.28 15.81
C LYS A 53 -4.75 0.49 14.79
N LEU A 54 -5.47 1.50 15.26
CA LEU A 54 -6.07 2.51 14.39
C LEU A 54 -5.94 3.91 14.97
N LYS A 55 -5.91 4.89 14.07
CA LYS A 55 -6.12 6.32 14.36
C LYS A 55 -7.35 6.78 13.59
N ALA A 56 -8.31 7.38 14.28
CA ALA A 56 -9.46 8.00 13.64
C ALA A 56 -9.49 9.51 13.87
N THR A 57 -9.77 10.27 12.81
CA THR A 57 -9.79 11.74 12.80
C THR A 57 -11.01 12.24 12.02
N LYS A 58 -11.44 13.47 12.28
CA LYS A 58 -12.51 14.09 11.49
C LYS A 58 -12.05 14.34 10.04
N GLU A 59 -10.81 14.81 9.89
CA GLU A 59 -10.18 15.03 8.59
C GLU A 59 -9.40 13.79 8.14
N ARG A 60 -9.05 13.73 6.85
CA ARG A 60 -8.31 12.61 6.28
C ARG A 60 -6.95 12.43 6.96
N ASN A 61 -6.58 11.18 7.24
CA ASN A 61 -5.27 10.82 7.78
C ASN A 61 -4.64 9.68 6.97
N TYR A 62 -3.31 9.59 7.00
CA TYR A 62 -2.53 8.55 6.32
C TYR A 62 -1.56 7.83 7.26
N TYR A 63 -1.73 8.02 8.57
CA TYR A 63 -0.86 7.52 9.60
C TYR A 63 -1.68 6.96 10.76
N ALA A 64 -1.27 5.80 11.29
CA ALA A 64 -1.96 5.13 12.40
C ALA A 64 -1.61 5.72 13.78
N GLY A 65 -0.83 6.80 13.82
CA GLY A 65 -0.42 7.49 15.04
C GLY A 65 0.71 6.80 15.79
N ASP A 66 1.31 7.48 16.76
CA ASP A 66 2.38 6.92 17.60
C ASP A 66 1.84 6.32 18.92
N ASP A 67 0.73 6.85 19.44
CA ASP A 67 0.26 6.67 20.81
C ASP A 67 -0.92 5.70 20.94
N VAL A 68 -1.40 5.45 22.16
CA VAL A 68 -2.57 4.60 22.42
C VAL A 68 -3.38 5.21 23.56
N GLU A 69 -4.63 5.56 23.27
CA GLU A 69 -5.57 6.12 24.25
C GLU A 69 -6.48 5.06 24.85
N ILE A 70 -6.82 4.04 24.06
CA ILE A 70 -7.57 2.88 24.50
C ILE A 70 -6.85 1.62 24.04
N LEU A 71 -6.44 0.79 25.00
CA LEU A 71 -5.76 -0.48 24.76
C LEU A 71 -6.63 -1.65 25.22
N LEU A 72 -7.16 -2.41 24.28
CA LEU A 72 -7.83 -3.68 24.56
C LEU A 72 -6.82 -4.82 24.59
N CYS A 73 -6.61 -5.39 25.78
CA CYS A 73 -5.71 -6.52 26.00
C CYS A 73 -6.49 -7.85 26.06
N LEU A 74 -6.34 -8.68 25.03
CA LEU A 74 -6.88 -10.06 25.07
C LEU A 74 -5.94 -11.04 25.78
N ASP A 75 -4.68 -10.65 25.97
CA ASP A 75 -3.68 -11.33 26.80
C ASP A 75 -2.91 -10.32 27.68
N LYS A 76 -2.07 -10.81 28.59
CA LYS A 76 -1.25 -9.94 29.45
C LYS A 76 -0.09 -9.28 28.69
N GLU A 77 0.45 -9.99 27.70
CA GLU A 77 1.59 -9.56 26.88
C GLU A 77 1.27 -8.26 26.12
N SER A 78 -0.01 -8.01 25.80
CA SER A 78 -0.52 -6.80 25.16
C SER A 78 -0.14 -5.53 25.90
N LEU A 79 -0.28 -5.51 27.22
CA LEU A 79 0.10 -4.36 28.03
C LEU A 79 1.63 -4.25 28.08
N GLU A 80 2.32 -5.35 28.37
CA GLU A 80 3.79 -5.38 28.47
C GLU A 80 4.50 -4.85 27.22
N LYS A 81 3.91 -5.08 26.03
CA LYS A 81 4.48 -4.69 24.73
C LYS A 81 4.10 -3.31 24.22
N ASN A 82 3.10 -2.67 24.83
CA ASN A 82 2.57 -1.40 24.34
C ASN A 82 2.42 -0.34 25.43
N GLU A 83 2.86 -0.62 26.66
CA GLU A 83 2.78 0.31 27.78
C GLU A 83 3.50 1.64 27.49
N ASP A 84 4.61 1.59 26.74
CA ASP A 84 5.41 2.75 26.32
C ASP A 84 4.68 3.69 25.35
N LYS A 85 3.56 3.26 24.79
CA LYS A 85 2.73 4.02 23.84
C LYS A 85 1.48 4.61 24.50
N LEU A 86 1.21 4.27 25.76
CA LEU A 86 0.00 4.75 26.45
C LEU A 86 0.13 6.25 26.79
N VAL A 87 -0.88 7.02 26.40
CA VAL A 87 -0.96 8.44 26.79
C VAL A 87 -1.36 8.61 28.26
N GLU A 88 -1.26 9.85 28.74
CA GLU A 88 -1.83 10.21 30.03
C GLU A 88 -3.36 9.98 30.05
N ASN A 89 -3.83 9.34 31.11
CA ASN A 89 -5.22 8.92 31.34
C ASN A 89 -5.76 7.89 30.34
N ALA A 90 -4.89 7.19 29.60
CA ALA A 90 -5.31 6.09 28.74
C ALA A 90 -6.10 5.02 29.51
N ILE A 91 -6.98 4.30 28.80
CA ILE A 91 -7.80 3.22 29.35
C ILE A 91 -7.33 1.88 28.80
N VAL A 92 -6.88 1.00 29.69
CA VAL A 92 -6.50 -0.38 29.38
C VAL A 92 -7.64 -1.30 29.78
N ILE A 93 -8.19 -2.07 28.85
CA ILE A 93 -9.26 -3.04 29.10
C ILE A 93 -8.63 -4.43 29.17
N MET A 94 -8.79 -5.15 30.29
CA MET A 94 -8.18 -6.46 30.51
C MET A 94 -9.16 -7.47 31.13
N GLU A 95 -8.88 -8.76 30.92
CA GLU A 95 -9.57 -9.84 31.63
C GLU A 95 -9.30 -9.78 33.15
N GLY A 96 -10.36 -9.79 33.95
CA GLY A 96 -10.34 -9.74 35.41
C GLY A 96 -11.15 -10.85 36.07
N LYS A 97 -11.07 -10.95 37.40
CA LYS A 97 -11.96 -11.85 38.17
C LYS A 97 -13.34 -11.22 38.39
N GLU A 98 -13.35 -9.92 38.61
CA GLU A 98 -14.52 -9.07 38.85
C GLU A 98 -14.31 -7.75 38.09
N THR A 99 -15.39 -6.99 37.93
CA THR A 99 -15.30 -5.68 37.29
C THR A 99 -14.73 -4.67 38.27
N ALA A 100 -13.60 -4.04 37.93
CA ALA A 100 -12.95 -3.05 38.78
C ALA A 100 -12.11 -2.08 37.95
N VAL A 101 -11.93 -0.86 38.45
CA VAL A 101 -11.02 0.14 37.88
C VAL A 101 -9.87 0.35 38.85
N GLU A 102 -8.65 0.27 38.33
CA GLU A 102 -7.43 0.49 39.10
C GLU A 102 -6.51 1.45 38.35
N ARG A 103 -5.86 2.35 39.07
CA ARG A 103 -4.71 3.10 38.56
C ARG A 103 -3.44 2.49 39.18
N PRO A 104 -2.60 1.79 38.39
CA PRO A 104 -1.40 1.18 38.94
C PRO A 104 -0.43 2.21 39.54
N GLU A 105 0.29 1.84 40.58
CA GLU A 105 1.22 2.73 41.26
C GLU A 105 2.32 3.23 40.29
N GLY A 106 2.54 4.54 40.28
CA GLY A 106 3.52 5.18 39.39
C GLY A 106 3.14 5.20 37.91
N LYS A 107 1.91 4.79 37.55
CA LYS A 107 1.41 4.81 36.17
C LYS A 107 0.35 5.89 35.96
N ASN A 108 0.29 6.38 34.73
CA ASN A 108 -0.58 7.47 34.31
C ASN A 108 -1.77 7.01 33.47
N TYR A 109 -2.08 5.71 33.47
CA TYR A 109 -3.24 5.13 32.79
C TYR A 109 -4.10 4.36 33.79
N ASN A 110 -5.35 4.09 33.44
CA ASN A 110 -6.28 3.32 34.25
C ASN A 110 -6.51 1.94 33.61
N ILE A 111 -6.60 0.90 34.42
CA ILE A 111 -6.96 -0.45 33.99
C ILE A 111 -8.39 -0.73 34.40
N LEU A 112 -9.23 -1.05 33.42
CA LEU A 112 -10.54 -1.65 33.63
C LEU A 112 -10.40 -3.18 33.53
N TYR A 113 -10.46 -3.83 34.68
CA TYR A 113 -10.61 -5.28 34.75
C TYR A 113 -12.07 -5.65 34.54
N VAL A 114 -12.33 -6.60 33.64
CA VAL A 114 -13.68 -7.12 33.36
C VAL A 114 -13.61 -8.64 33.23
N PRO A 115 -14.52 -9.42 33.84
CA PRO A 115 -14.57 -10.87 33.67
C PRO A 115 -15.18 -11.26 32.30
N LEU A 116 -14.56 -10.80 31.22
CA LEU A 116 -15.05 -10.89 29.84
C LEU A 116 -15.40 -12.33 29.45
N LYS A 117 -14.52 -13.30 29.75
CA LYS A 117 -14.77 -14.72 29.46
C LYS A 117 -15.99 -15.26 30.19
N LYS A 118 -16.19 -14.88 31.46
CA LYS A 118 -17.35 -15.32 32.24
C LYS A 118 -18.63 -14.76 31.64
N ILE A 119 -18.69 -13.44 31.44
CA ILE A 119 -19.85 -12.75 30.87
C ILE A 119 -20.19 -13.30 29.47
N ALA A 120 -19.18 -13.56 28.63
CA ALA A 120 -19.35 -14.14 27.30
C ALA A 120 -19.87 -15.58 27.34
N THR A 121 -19.37 -16.39 28.28
CA THR A 121 -19.83 -17.79 28.45
C THR A 121 -21.27 -17.83 28.95
N ASP A 122 -21.66 -16.94 29.85
CA ASP A 122 -23.04 -16.82 30.35
C ASP A 122 -24.01 -16.38 29.24
N LEU A 123 -23.52 -15.66 28.21
CA LEU A 123 -24.24 -15.34 26.97
C LEU A 123 -24.26 -16.50 25.95
N GLY A 124 -23.58 -17.61 26.24
CA GLY A 124 -23.58 -18.83 25.43
C GLY A 124 -22.40 -18.99 24.47
N ASN A 125 -21.49 -18.02 24.34
CA ASN A 125 -20.29 -18.17 23.51
C ASN A 125 -19.10 -17.37 24.05
N PRO A 126 -17.96 -18.01 24.37
CA PRO A 126 -16.77 -17.31 24.89
C PRO A 126 -16.18 -16.28 23.92
N LEU A 127 -16.47 -16.37 22.61
CA LEU A 127 -16.03 -15.38 21.62
C LEU A 127 -16.74 -14.04 21.75
N TYR A 128 -17.89 -13.98 22.43
CA TYR A 128 -18.58 -12.71 22.71
C TYR A 128 -17.76 -11.76 23.60
N LYS A 129 -16.66 -12.23 24.20
CA LYS A 129 -15.69 -11.39 24.92
C LYS A 129 -15.22 -10.20 24.07
N ASN A 130 -15.04 -10.40 22.76
CA ASN A 130 -14.58 -9.36 21.85
C ASN A 130 -15.67 -8.31 21.62
N MET A 131 -16.95 -8.71 21.55
CA MET A 131 -18.09 -7.79 21.40
C MET A 131 -18.32 -6.95 22.65
N ILE A 132 -18.18 -7.56 23.85
CA ILE A 132 -18.25 -6.81 25.11
C ILE A 132 -17.16 -5.74 25.14
N ALA A 133 -15.93 -6.10 24.76
CA ALA A 133 -14.82 -5.17 24.70
C ALA A 133 -14.99 -4.04 23.67
N ILE A 134 -15.59 -4.33 22.50
CA ILE A 134 -15.98 -3.30 21.53
C ILE A 134 -17.08 -2.40 22.10
N GLY A 135 -18.06 -2.96 22.80
CA GLY A 135 -19.10 -2.19 23.49
C GLY A 135 -18.50 -1.23 24.52
N ILE A 136 -17.50 -1.67 25.30
CA ILE A 136 -16.76 -0.80 26.22
C ILE A 136 -16.02 0.31 25.46
N SER A 137 -15.26 -0.06 24.43
CA SER A 137 -14.48 0.89 23.62
C SER A 137 -15.37 1.94 22.96
N SER A 138 -16.56 1.55 22.51
CA SER A 138 -17.52 2.42 21.84
C SER A 138 -18.24 3.35 22.82
N ALA A 139 -18.57 2.84 24.01
CA ALA A 139 -19.17 3.62 25.08
C ALA A 139 -18.24 4.69 25.64
N LEU A 140 -16.92 4.42 25.69
CA LEU A 140 -15.90 5.42 26.07
C LEU A 140 -15.87 6.64 25.12
N LEU A 141 -16.46 6.51 23.94
CA LEU A 141 -16.49 7.54 22.89
C LEU A 141 -17.88 8.12 22.69
N ASP A 142 -18.85 7.68 23.50
CA ASP A 142 -20.26 8.00 23.35
C ASP A 142 -20.80 7.69 21.94
N LEU A 143 -20.34 6.58 21.34
CA LEU A 143 -20.84 6.16 20.03
C LEU A 143 -22.29 5.68 20.15
N PRO A 144 -23.15 6.01 19.16
CA PRO A 144 -24.50 5.47 19.09
C PRO A 144 -24.51 3.93 18.99
N GLN A 145 -25.33 3.26 19.81
CA GLN A 145 -25.40 1.79 19.87
C GLN A 145 -25.98 1.15 18.61
N ASP A 146 -26.85 1.87 17.91
CA ASP A 146 -27.49 1.46 16.64
C ASP A 146 -26.47 1.24 15.52
N ILE A 147 -25.40 2.05 15.46
CA ILE A 147 -24.31 1.88 14.48
C ILE A 147 -23.72 0.47 14.56
N LEU A 148 -23.42 0.01 15.77
CA LEU A 148 -22.90 -1.35 16.01
C LEU A 148 -23.94 -2.41 15.70
N GLY A 149 -25.19 -2.20 16.10
CA GLY A 149 -26.29 -3.13 15.82
C GLY A 149 -26.43 -3.43 14.32
N ASP A 150 -26.41 -2.38 13.49
CA ASP A 150 -26.46 -2.52 12.03
C ASP A 150 -25.25 -3.27 11.46
N ILE A 151 -24.03 -2.91 11.87
CA ILE A 151 -22.81 -3.55 11.36
C ILE A 151 -22.76 -5.04 11.76
N ILE A 152 -23.16 -5.36 12.99
CA ILE A 152 -23.28 -6.74 13.46
C ILE A 152 -24.34 -7.48 12.64
N GLY A 153 -25.47 -6.84 12.34
CA GLY A 153 -26.50 -7.36 11.45
C GLY A 153 -25.94 -7.73 10.07
N ASP A 154 -25.19 -6.83 9.45
CA ASP A 154 -24.59 -7.06 8.13
C ASP A 154 -23.61 -8.24 8.14
N ILE A 155 -22.68 -8.26 9.10
CA ILE A 155 -21.62 -9.27 9.20
C ILE A 155 -22.18 -10.66 9.54
N PHE A 156 -23.14 -10.74 10.46
CA PHE A 156 -23.63 -12.00 11.01
C PHE A 156 -25.01 -12.42 10.48
N SER A 157 -25.61 -11.66 9.57
CA SER A 157 -26.90 -11.98 8.90
C SER A 157 -26.99 -13.44 8.44
N ARG A 158 -25.91 -13.96 7.83
CA ARG A 158 -25.85 -15.34 7.32
C ARG A 158 -25.76 -16.42 8.41
N LYS A 159 -25.50 -16.05 9.67
CA LYS A 159 -25.38 -16.98 10.81
C LYS A 159 -26.67 -17.12 11.64
N GLY A 160 -27.72 -16.35 11.31
CA GLY A 160 -29.05 -16.42 11.93
C GLY A 160 -29.29 -15.40 13.04
N ASP A 161 -30.56 -15.07 13.26
CA ASP A 161 -31.01 -13.97 14.13
C ASP A 161 -30.60 -14.12 15.60
N ASP A 162 -30.58 -15.35 16.13
CA ASP A 162 -30.17 -15.61 17.51
C ASP A 162 -28.70 -15.23 17.76
N VAL A 163 -27.83 -15.48 16.76
CA VAL A 163 -26.41 -15.10 16.84
C VAL A 163 -26.27 -13.58 16.79
N VAL A 164 -27.01 -12.91 15.90
CA VAL A 164 -27.01 -11.44 15.81
C VAL A 164 -27.45 -10.83 17.15
N LYS A 165 -28.57 -11.30 17.71
CA LYS A 165 -29.11 -10.81 18.97
C LYS A 165 -28.14 -10.99 20.14
N ALA A 166 -27.48 -12.15 20.23
CA ALA A 166 -26.51 -12.40 21.29
C ALA A 166 -25.26 -11.50 21.19
N ASN A 167 -24.79 -11.17 19.97
CA ASN A 167 -23.71 -10.21 19.79
C ASN A 167 -24.15 -8.79 20.17
N ILE A 168 -25.38 -8.39 19.87
CA ILE A 168 -25.94 -7.09 20.30
C ILE A 168 -26.02 -7.01 21.82
N GLU A 169 -26.55 -8.04 22.49
CA GLU A 169 -26.60 -8.09 23.97
C GLU A 169 -25.19 -8.01 24.58
N ALA A 170 -24.19 -8.65 23.96
CA ALA A 170 -22.80 -8.56 24.38
C ALA A 170 -22.26 -7.12 24.32
N VAL A 171 -22.57 -6.39 23.24
CA VAL A 171 -22.23 -4.96 23.10
C VAL A 171 -22.93 -4.14 24.17
N GLU A 172 -24.24 -4.32 24.38
CA GLU A 172 -25.03 -3.59 25.39
C GLU A 172 -24.45 -3.75 26.80
N LYS A 173 -23.99 -4.95 27.16
CA LYS A 173 -23.29 -5.18 28.44
C LYS A 173 -22.01 -4.37 28.54
N GLY A 174 -21.24 -4.24 27.46
CA GLY A 174 -20.06 -3.38 27.41
C GLY A 174 -20.38 -1.90 27.66
N TYR A 175 -21.48 -1.40 27.08
CA TYR A 175 -21.98 -0.05 27.36
C TYR A 175 -22.40 0.14 28.82
N ALA A 176 -23.12 -0.82 29.39
CA ALA A 176 -23.55 -0.77 30.79
C ALA A 176 -22.35 -0.71 31.75
N ILE A 177 -21.34 -1.57 31.53
CA ILE A 177 -20.09 -1.58 32.32
C ILE A 177 -19.40 -0.22 32.25
N THR A 178 -19.29 0.38 31.07
CA THR A 178 -18.61 1.67 30.93
C THR A 178 -19.33 2.79 31.67
N LYS A 179 -20.67 2.82 31.60
CA LYS A 179 -21.49 3.82 32.31
C LYS A 179 -21.39 3.69 33.83
N GLU A 180 -21.22 2.47 34.35
CA GLU A 180 -21.11 2.21 35.78
C GLU A 180 -19.70 2.50 36.32
N TYR A 181 -18.65 2.08 35.60
CA TYR A 181 -17.28 2.06 36.12
C TYR A 181 -16.38 3.17 35.59
N LEU A 182 -16.64 3.69 34.38
CA LEU A 182 -15.83 4.72 33.72
C LEU A 182 -16.65 5.94 33.24
N PRO A 183 -17.64 6.45 34.01
CA PRO A 183 -18.48 7.57 33.54
C PRO A 183 -17.67 8.84 33.27
N GLU A 184 -16.58 9.07 34.01
CA GLU A 184 -15.73 10.26 33.87
C GLU A 184 -14.78 10.19 32.67
N HIS A 185 -14.60 9.01 32.07
CA HIS A 185 -13.70 8.79 30.92
C HIS A 185 -14.44 8.77 29.59
N VAL A 186 -15.76 8.90 29.60
CA VAL A 186 -16.56 9.03 28.38
C VAL A 186 -16.27 10.37 27.73
N ALA A 187 -15.68 10.35 26.54
CA ALA A 187 -15.34 11.53 25.76
C ALA A 187 -16.10 11.51 24.44
N VAL A 188 -17.08 12.41 24.31
CA VAL A 188 -17.95 12.48 23.12
C VAL A 188 -17.13 12.66 21.85
N LEU A 189 -17.30 11.71 20.93
CA LEU A 189 -16.79 11.77 19.58
C LEU A 189 -17.94 12.24 18.66
N GLU A 190 -18.02 13.54 18.39
CA GLU A 190 -19.09 14.10 17.55
C GLU A 190 -19.09 13.48 16.15
N GLY A 191 -20.25 12.99 15.70
CA GLY A 191 -20.39 12.49 14.33
C GLY A 191 -20.24 13.63 13.32
N THR A 192 -19.45 13.40 12.28
CA THR A 192 -19.22 14.35 11.17
C THR A 192 -20.27 14.21 10.05
N GLY A 193 -21.07 13.15 10.09
CA GLY A 193 -22.00 12.79 9.01
C GLY A 193 -21.39 11.78 8.05
N ASN A 194 -22.26 11.10 7.29
CA ASN A 194 -21.90 9.96 6.45
C ASN A 194 -21.29 10.48 5.12
N GLU A 195 -19.97 10.57 5.06
CA GLU A 195 -19.26 10.74 3.77
C GLU A 195 -19.21 9.40 3.03
N ASP A 196 -19.28 9.43 1.70
CA ASP A 196 -19.14 8.24 0.85
C ASP A 196 -17.66 7.79 0.84
N LEU A 197 -17.26 7.14 1.94
CA LEU A 197 -15.91 6.66 2.19
C LEU A 197 -15.82 5.15 1.98
N LEU A 198 -14.80 4.72 1.24
CA LEU A 198 -14.38 3.34 1.15
C LEU A 198 -13.38 3.04 2.27
N PHE A 199 -13.46 1.86 2.86
CA PHE A 199 -12.46 1.36 3.82
C PHE A 199 -11.77 0.13 3.23
N ILE A 200 -10.58 0.33 2.66
CA ILE A 200 -9.93 -0.60 1.73
C ILE A 200 -8.41 -0.60 1.92
N SER A 201 -7.73 -1.71 1.61
CA SER A 201 -6.27 -1.80 1.61
C SER A 201 -5.66 -1.36 0.27
N GLY A 202 -4.35 -1.08 0.24
CA GLY A 202 -3.66 -0.77 -1.02
C GLY A 202 -3.59 -1.97 -1.97
N ASN A 203 -3.54 -3.21 -1.44
CA ASN A 203 -3.66 -4.42 -2.27
C ASN A 203 -5.03 -4.49 -2.97
N GLU A 204 -6.12 -4.28 -2.23
CA GLU A 204 -7.48 -4.26 -2.76
C GLU A 204 -7.65 -3.10 -3.77
N ALA A 205 -7.14 -1.90 -3.46
CA ALA A 205 -7.17 -0.75 -4.35
C ALA A 205 -6.37 -0.97 -5.64
N THR A 206 -5.19 -1.60 -5.56
CA THR A 206 -4.36 -1.97 -6.71
C THR A 206 -5.06 -3.00 -7.60
N GLY A 207 -5.69 -4.01 -6.99
CA GLY A 207 -6.53 -4.98 -7.71
C GLY A 207 -7.69 -4.28 -8.43
N PHE A 208 -8.37 -3.36 -7.76
CA PHE A 208 -9.49 -2.62 -8.35
C PHE A 208 -9.05 -1.69 -9.48
N GLY A 209 -7.97 -0.93 -9.30
CA GLY A 209 -7.39 -0.10 -10.35
C GLY A 209 -7.02 -0.91 -11.59
N SER A 210 -6.40 -2.09 -11.38
CA SER A 210 -6.05 -3.02 -12.45
C SER A 210 -7.28 -3.55 -13.20
N LEU A 211 -8.34 -3.92 -12.48
CA LEU A 211 -9.62 -4.35 -13.07
C LEU A 211 -10.21 -3.25 -13.96
N MET A 212 -10.26 -2.03 -13.44
CA MET A 212 -10.79 -0.85 -14.14
C MET A 212 -9.96 -0.45 -15.36
N ALA A 213 -8.66 -0.71 -15.32
CA ALA A 213 -7.77 -0.56 -16.47
C ALA A 213 -8.00 -1.59 -17.57
N GLY A 214 -8.96 -2.51 -17.44
CA GLY A 214 -9.20 -3.53 -18.43
C GLY A 214 -8.28 -4.75 -18.30
N CYS A 215 -7.59 -4.94 -17.16
CA CYS A 215 -6.89 -6.20 -16.89
C CYS A 215 -7.88 -7.37 -16.95
N ARG A 216 -7.48 -8.46 -17.61
CA ARG A 216 -8.30 -9.69 -17.72
C ARG A 216 -7.55 -10.96 -17.33
N TYR A 217 -6.27 -10.85 -16.98
CA TYR A 217 -5.48 -12.02 -16.62
C TYR A 217 -4.44 -11.67 -15.55
N LEU A 218 -4.48 -12.39 -14.44
CA LEU A 218 -3.39 -12.40 -13.46
C LEU A 218 -2.87 -13.82 -13.30
N SER A 219 -1.55 -13.99 -13.39
CA SER A 219 -0.87 -15.23 -13.02
C SER A 219 0.14 -14.96 -11.91
N ALA A 220 -0.01 -15.60 -10.76
CA ALA A 220 0.81 -15.32 -9.59
C ALA A 220 0.97 -16.55 -8.69
N TYR A 221 2.09 -16.58 -7.96
CA TYR A 221 2.33 -17.52 -6.87
C TYR A 221 2.00 -16.83 -5.54
N PRO A 222 1.25 -17.46 -4.62
CA PRO A 222 0.90 -16.82 -3.35
C PRO A 222 2.14 -16.49 -2.50
N ILE A 223 2.31 -15.21 -2.17
CA ILE A 223 3.42 -14.71 -1.35
C ILE A 223 2.95 -13.50 -0.53
N THR A 224 3.18 -13.52 0.78
CA THR A 224 2.88 -12.37 1.66
C THR A 224 3.81 -11.20 1.33
N PRO A 225 3.33 -9.95 1.26
CA PRO A 225 1.95 -9.49 1.42
C PRO A 225 1.14 -9.35 0.12
N ALA A 226 1.62 -9.87 -1.01
CA ALA A 226 1.00 -9.69 -2.34
C ALA A 226 -0.22 -10.60 -2.61
N SER A 227 -0.45 -11.64 -1.81
CA SER A 227 -1.55 -12.60 -2.02
C SER A 227 -2.94 -11.95 -2.06
N GLU A 228 -3.17 -10.88 -1.29
CA GLU A 228 -4.49 -10.21 -1.25
C GLU A 228 -4.87 -9.60 -2.60
N VAL A 229 -3.90 -9.17 -3.42
CA VAL A 229 -4.16 -8.72 -4.81
C VAL A 229 -4.74 -9.86 -5.63
N MET A 230 -4.18 -11.06 -5.49
CA MET A 230 -4.64 -12.27 -6.17
C MET A 230 -6.04 -12.68 -5.67
N GLU A 231 -6.26 -12.68 -4.35
CA GLU A 231 -7.54 -13.04 -3.73
C GLU A 231 -8.67 -12.11 -4.17
N TRP A 232 -8.42 -10.79 -4.16
CA TRP A 232 -9.39 -9.81 -4.60
C TRP A 232 -9.72 -9.98 -6.09
N LEU A 233 -8.70 -10.09 -6.96
CA LEU A 233 -8.92 -10.28 -8.39
C LEU A 233 -9.54 -11.65 -8.74
N ALA A 234 -9.27 -12.70 -7.97
CA ALA A 234 -9.88 -14.01 -8.19
C ALA A 234 -11.40 -13.98 -7.99
N LYS A 235 -11.87 -13.10 -7.09
CA LYS A 235 -13.30 -12.85 -6.87
C LYS A 235 -13.91 -12.00 -7.99
N GLU A 236 -13.22 -10.95 -8.44
CA GLU A 236 -13.81 -9.91 -9.30
C GLU A 236 -13.58 -10.11 -10.81
N LEU A 237 -12.44 -10.67 -11.24
CA LEU A 237 -12.12 -10.85 -12.67
C LEU A 237 -13.13 -11.72 -13.45
N PRO A 238 -13.66 -12.84 -12.89
CA PRO A 238 -14.61 -13.68 -13.61
C PRO A 238 -15.86 -12.92 -14.08
N ALA A 239 -16.30 -11.92 -13.31
CA ALA A 239 -17.48 -11.12 -13.66
C ALA A 239 -17.30 -10.28 -14.94
N VAL A 240 -16.06 -10.00 -15.35
CA VAL A 240 -15.73 -9.24 -16.56
C VAL A 240 -15.04 -10.08 -17.63
N GLY A 241 -15.16 -11.42 -17.53
CA GLY A 241 -14.57 -12.37 -18.48
C GLY A 241 -13.06 -12.55 -18.33
N GLY A 242 -12.48 -12.13 -17.21
CA GLY A 242 -11.08 -12.37 -16.88
C GLY A 242 -10.89 -13.62 -16.01
N THR A 243 -9.63 -13.94 -15.70
CA THR A 243 -9.31 -15.08 -14.82
C THR A 243 -8.02 -14.84 -14.02
N VAL A 244 -7.93 -15.53 -12.88
CA VAL A 244 -6.72 -15.65 -12.08
C VAL A 244 -6.18 -17.07 -12.20
N MET A 245 -4.90 -17.19 -12.51
CA MET A 245 -4.18 -18.46 -12.49
C MET A 245 -3.19 -18.46 -11.33
N GLN A 246 -3.49 -19.26 -10.30
CA GLN A 246 -2.47 -19.63 -9.33
C GLN A 246 -1.51 -20.60 -10.00
N VAL A 247 -0.23 -20.25 -10.01
CA VAL A 247 0.85 -21.02 -10.67
C VAL A 247 1.71 -21.77 -9.65
N GLU A 248 2.60 -22.60 -10.15
CA GLU A 248 3.54 -23.43 -9.40
C GLU A 248 4.69 -22.63 -8.76
N ASP A 249 5.14 -21.54 -9.39
CA ASP A 249 6.21 -20.67 -8.92
C ASP A 249 6.16 -19.27 -9.58
N GLU A 250 7.04 -18.36 -9.15
CA GLU A 250 7.08 -17.00 -9.67
C GLU A 250 7.59 -16.89 -11.11
N ILE A 251 8.37 -17.86 -11.61
CA ILE A 251 8.87 -17.91 -12.99
C ILE A 251 7.70 -18.18 -13.93
N ALA A 252 6.92 -19.23 -13.67
CA ALA A 252 5.68 -19.53 -14.37
C ALA A 252 4.71 -18.33 -14.31
N GLY A 253 4.63 -17.69 -13.14
CA GLY A 253 3.74 -16.56 -12.92
C GLY A 253 4.00 -15.37 -13.85
N ILE A 254 5.25 -15.00 -14.08
CA ILE A 254 5.57 -13.93 -15.05
C ILE A 254 5.52 -14.43 -16.50
N ALA A 255 5.96 -15.67 -16.76
CA ALA A 255 5.95 -16.22 -18.12
C ALA A 255 4.53 -16.32 -18.70
N PHE A 256 3.55 -16.78 -17.90
CA PHE A 256 2.14 -16.81 -18.34
C PHE A 256 1.56 -15.42 -18.54
N ALA A 257 1.90 -14.44 -17.69
CA ALA A 257 1.44 -13.07 -17.87
C ALA A 257 2.02 -12.44 -19.15
N ILE A 258 3.30 -12.69 -19.47
CA ILE A 258 3.92 -12.27 -20.74
C ILE A 258 3.20 -12.92 -21.93
N GLY A 259 2.96 -14.23 -21.88
CA GLY A 259 2.26 -14.96 -22.95
C GLY A 259 0.82 -14.46 -23.15
N ALA A 260 0.10 -14.19 -22.06
CA ALA A 260 -1.22 -13.59 -22.10
C ALA A 260 -1.18 -12.20 -22.75
N ASN A 261 -0.21 -11.35 -22.39
CA ASN A 261 -0.10 -10.04 -23.02
C ASN A 261 0.27 -10.10 -24.51
N TYR A 262 1.16 -11.00 -24.89
CA TYR A 262 1.49 -11.25 -26.29
C TYR A 262 0.25 -11.58 -27.14
N SER A 263 -0.75 -12.27 -26.57
CA SER A 263 -2.03 -12.54 -27.24
C SER A 263 -2.95 -11.30 -27.41
N GLY A 264 -2.61 -10.18 -26.76
CA GLY A 264 -3.34 -8.91 -26.79
C GLY A 264 -4.17 -8.61 -25.54
N VAL A 265 -4.04 -9.41 -24.47
CA VAL A 265 -4.75 -9.22 -23.19
C VAL A 265 -3.96 -8.30 -22.26
N ARG A 266 -4.61 -7.35 -21.56
CA ARG A 266 -3.96 -6.66 -20.44
C ARG A 266 -3.77 -7.66 -19.30
N ALA A 267 -2.52 -7.98 -18.99
CA ALA A 267 -2.14 -9.02 -18.06
C ALA A 267 -1.15 -8.50 -17.02
N MET A 268 -1.16 -9.12 -15.84
CA MET A 268 -0.29 -8.74 -14.73
C MET A 268 0.19 -9.95 -13.91
N THR A 269 1.17 -9.72 -13.06
CA THR A 269 1.58 -10.63 -11.98
C THR A 269 1.74 -9.82 -10.69
N SER A 270 1.62 -10.45 -9.53
CA SER A 270 1.88 -9.84 -8.22
C SER A 270 2.89 -10.68 -7.44
N THR A 271 3.76 -10.01 -6.67
CA THR A 271 4.86 -10.67 -5.95
C THR A 271 5.45 -9.79 -4.84
N SER A 272 6.52 -10.27 -4.21
CA SER A 272 7.37 -9.54 -3.26
C SER A 272 8.85 -9.79 -3.60
N GLY A 273 9.81 -9.19 -2.89
CA GLY A 273 11.25 -9.23 -3.19
C GLY A 273 11.82 -10.59 -3.62
N PRO A 274 11.56 -11.71 -2.92
CA PRO A 274 12.05 -13.03 -3.33
C PRO A 274 11.50 -13.48 -4.69
N GLY A 275 10.21 -13.24 -4.93
CA GLY A 275 9.57 -13.57 -6.18
C GLY A 275 9.97 -12.64 -7.32
N LEU A 276 10.22 -11.36 -7.04
CA LEU A 276 10.81 -10.43 -8.01
C LEU A 276 12.21 -10.89 -8.47
N SER A 277 13.00 -11.44 -7.54
CA SER A 277 14.30 -12.06 -7.84
C SER A 277 14.16 -13.20 -8.85
N LEU A 278 13.19 -14.09 -8.66
CA LEU A 278 12.93 -15.21 -9.57
C LEU A 278 12.39 -14.74 -10.94
N LYS A 279 11.63 -13.66 -10.98
CA LYS A 279 11.04 -13.08 -12.21
C LYS A 279 12.06 -12.34 -13.09
N THR A 280 13.26 -12.08 -12.59
CA THR A 280 14.20 -11.14 -13.20
C THR A 280 14.65 -11.53 -14.61
N GLU A 281 14.81 -12.81 -14.91
CA GLU A 281 15.15 -13.29 -16.27
C GLU A 281 14.02 -12.99 -17.27
N ALA A 282 12.79 -13.38 -16.94
CA ALA A 282 11.63 -13.17 -17.77
C ALA A 282 11.24 -11.67 -17.88
N LEU A 283 11.54 -10.87 -16.86
CA LEU A 283 11.44 -9.41 -16.94
C LEU A 283 12.38 -8.86 -18.03
N GLY A 284 13.61 -9.36 -18.11
CA GLY A 284 14.56 -9.07 -19.19
C GLY A 284 13.99 -9.46 -20.55
N MET A 285 13.40 -10.65 -20.67
CA MET A 285 12.72 -11.11 -21.89
C MET A 285 11.59 -10.17 -22.31
N ALA A 286 10.72 -9.74 -21.39
CA ALA A 286 9.62 -8.81 -21.69
C ALA A 286 10.13 -7.46 -22.20
N GLY A 287 11.22 -6.95 -21.62
CA GLY A 287 11.88 -5.73 -22.07
C GLY A 287 12.51 -5.86 -23.46
N MET A 288 13.19 -6.98 -23.75
CA MET A 288 13.77 -7.28 -25.07
C MET A 288 12.70 -7.43 -26.14
N ALA A 289 11.66 -8.21 -25.87
CA ALA A 289 10.57 -8.51 -26.79
C ALA A 289 9.52 -7.39 -26.89
N GLU A 290 9.72 -6.27 -26.17
CA GLU A 290 8.79 -5.15 -26.10
C GLU A 290 7.35 -5.58 -25.79
N VAL A 291 7.20 -6.49 -24.82
CA VAL A 291 5.90 -7.00 -24.36
C VAL A 291 5.46 -6.20 -23.12
N PRO A 292 4.34 -5.46 -23.20
CA PRO A 292 3.74 -4.80 -22.03
C PRO A 292 3.44 -5.78 -20.91
N ILE A 293 3.80 -5.44 -19.68
CA ILE A 293 3.37 -6.19 -18.51
C ILE A 293 3.40 -5.31 -17.27
N VAL A 294 2.40 -5.48 -16.40
CA VAL A 294 2.36 -4.85 -15.08
C VAL A 294 2.77 -5.86 -14.02
N ILE A 295 3.73 -5.50 -13.17
CA ILE A 295 4.19 -6.28 -12.02
C ILE A 295 3.90 -5.50 -10.74
N VAL A 296 3.11 -6.06 -9.84
CA VAL A 296 2.98 -5.50 -8.48
C VAL A 296 4.09 -6.09 -7.61
N ASN A 297 4.95 -5.24 -7.04
CA ASN A 297 5.94 -5.65 -6.04
C ASN A 297 5.54 -5.12 -4.66
N SER A 298 4.90 -5.96 -3.85
CA SER A 298 4.55 -5.63 -2.47
C SER A 298 5.73 -5.95 -1.56
N GLN A 299 6.56 -4.94 -1.25
CA GLN A 299 7.80 -5.08 -0.49
C GLN A 299 7.56 -5.53 0.95
N ARG A 300 8.54 -6.26 1.50
CA ARG A 300 8.58 -6.77 2.88
C ARG A 300 10.03 -6.87 3.35
N GLY A 301 10.27 -7.13 4.63
CA GLY A 301 11.62 -7.24 5.19
C GLY A 301 12.48 -8.30 4.49
N GLY A 302 13.64 -7.89 3.98
CA GLY A 302 14.66 -8.77 3.39
C GLY A 302 15.83 -9.04 4.35
N PRO A 303 16.97 -9.56 3.86
CA PRO A 303 17.17 -10.21 2.56
C PRO A 303 16.72 -11.69 2.57
N SER A 304 16.72 -12.35 1.41
CA SER A 304 16.26 -13.74 1.26
C SER A 304 14.82 -13.91 1.75
N THR A 305 14.49 -14.92 2.57
CA THR A 305 13.16 -15.01 3.20
C THR A 305 12.85 -13.78 4.05
N GLY A 306 13.87 -13.26 4.74
CA GLY A 306 13.80 -12.07 5.58
C GLY A 306 12.73 -12.15 6.65
N LEU A 307 11.91 -11.09 6.72
CA LEU A 307 10.82 -10.92 7.66
C LEU A 307 9.50 -10.74 6.87
N PRO A 308 8.82 -11.83 6.48
CA PRO A 308 7.68 -11.79 5.55
C PRO A 308 6.50 -10.91 5.98
N THR A 309 6.39 -10.63 7.28
CA THR A 309 5.29 -9.88 7.91
C THR A 309 5.76 -8.55 8.50
N LYS A 310 6.93 -8.06 8.07
CA LYS A 310 7.56 -6.82 8.56
C LYS A 310 7.83 -5.83 7.44
N HIS A 311 7.78 -4.57 7.81
CA HIS A 311 7.82 -3.43 6.91
C HIS A 311 9.26 -3.12 6.48
N GLU A 312 9.47 -2.94 5.18
CA GLU A 312 10.77 -2.52 4.61
C GLU A 312 10.57 -2.00 3.17
N GLN A 313 11.46 -1.10 2.74
CA GLN A 313 11.48 -0.45 1.42
C GLN A 313 12.85 -0.67 0.75
N SER A 314 13.28 -1.93 0.66
CA SER A 314 14.65 -2.31 0.27
C SER A 314 14.77 -2.93 -1.13
N ASP A 315 13.70 -2.95 -1.93
CA ASP A 315 13.73 -3.50 -3.30
C ASP A 315 13.97 -2.42 -4.38
N LEU A 316 14.15 -1.14 -4.03
CA LEU A 316 14.22 -0.04 -4.99
C LEU A 316 15.29 -0.28 -6.08
N GLN A 317 16.52 -0.59 -5.70
CA GLN A 317 17.58 -0.88 -6.67
C GLN A 317 17.28 -2.15 -7.48
N HIS A 318 16.65 -3.16 -6.88
CA HIS A 318 16.25 -4.38 -7.59
C HIS A 318 15.25 -4.06 -8.71
N MET A 319 14.20 -3.30 -8.39
CA MET A 319 13.16 -2.91 -9.34
C MET A 319 13.75 -2.18 -10.55
N ILE A 320 14.74 -1.31 -10.32
CA ILE A 320 15.35 -0.49 -11.37
C ILE A 320 16.42 -1.27 -12.16
N TYR A 321 17.28 -2.06 -11.50
CA TYR A 321 18.54 -2.53 -12.09
C TYR A 321 18.73 -4.06 -12.20
N ALA A 322 17.82 -4.91 -11.71
CA ALA A 322 18.14 -6.33 -11.51
C ALA A 322 18.35 -7.20 -12.76
N THR A 323 18.04 -6.73 -13.98
CA THR A 323 18.19 -7.56 -15.19
C THR A 323 19.64 -7.67 -15.66
N HIS A 324 19.98 -8.78 -16.32
CA HIS A 324 21.20 -8.82 -17.13
C HIS A 324 21.00 -7.93 -18.37
N GLY A 325 21.94 -7.01 -18.62
CA GLY A 325 21.77 -5.97 -19.64
C GLY A 325 20.68 -4.95 -19.31
N GLU A 326 20.54 -3.96 -20.19
CA GLU A 326 19.63 -2.84 -20.02
C GLU A 326 18.33 -3.07 -20.79
N ILE A 327 17.19 -2.82 -20.13
CA ILE A 327 15.88 -2.84 -20.76
C ILE A 327 15.08 -1.58 -20.39
N PRO A 328 14.15 -1.13 -21.24
CA PRO A 328 13.17 -0.14 -20.85
C PRO A 328 12.27 -0.70 -19.74
N ARG A 329 11.98 0.13 -18.75
CA ARG A 329 10.96 -0.15 -17.73
C ARG A 329 10.49 1.15 -17.10
N ILE A 330 9.37 1.08 -16.39
CA ILE A 330 8.86 2.17 -15.56
C ILE A 330 8.63 1.61 -14.15
N VAL A 331 8.93 2.39 -13.12
CA VAL A 331 8.71 2.03 -11.71
C VAL A 331 7.91 3.14 -11.04
N LEU A 332 6.70 2.77 -10.60
CA LEU A 332 5.76 3.63 -9.88
C LEU A 332 5.65 3.18 -8.43
N TYR A 333 5.46 4.12 -7.50
CA TYR A 333 5.31 3.86 -6.08
C TYR A 333 4.24 4.79 -5.48
N PRO A 334 2.99 4.34 -5.32
CA PRO A 334 1.92 5.16 -4.79
C PRO A 334 2.26 5.75 -3.42
N SER A 335 1.85 7.00 -3.17
CA SER A 335 2.01 7.65 -1.85
C SER A 335 0.88 7.27 -0.88
N THR A 336 -0.31 6.99 -1.41
CA THR A 336 -1.52 6.68 -0.64
C THR A 336 -2.28 5.50 -1.26
N ILE A 337 -3.25 4.94 -0.52
CA ILE A 337 -4.14 3.88 -1.03
C ILE A 337 -4.97 4.36 -2.23
N GLU A 338 -5.34 5.65 -2.27
CA GLU A 338 -6.04 6.23 -3.42
C GLU A 338 -5.13 6.28 -4.65
N ASP A 339 -3.87 6.69 -4.48
CA ASP A 339 -2.88 6.67 -5.56
C ASP A 339 -2.64 5.24 -6.06
N ALA A 340 -2.71 4.23 -5.18
CA ALA A 340 -2.53 2.83 -5.57
C ALA A 340 -3.59 2.37 -6.58
N PHE A 341 -4.83 2.84 -6.48
CA PHE A 341 -5.86 2.60 -7.49
C PHE A 341 -5.52 3.28 -8.82
N TYR A 342 -5.21 4.58 -8.79
CA TYR A 342 -5.01 5.37 -10.00
C TYR A 342 -3.72 4.99 -10.73
N LEU A 343 -2.60 4.80 -10.02
CA LEU A 343 -1.34 4.37 -10.60
C LEU A 343 -1.37 2.93 -11.07
N ALA A 344 -2.11 2.03 -10.39
CA ALA A 344 -2.36 0.70 -10.94
C ALA A 344 -3.07 0.81 -12.29
N ALA A 345 -4.06 1.69 -12.42
CA ALA A 345 -4.75 1.87 -13.68
C ALA A 345 -3.88 2.49 -14.78
N GLU A 346 -3.15 3.56 -14.46
CA GLU A 346 -2.23 4.25 -15.36
C GLU A 346 -1.08 3.33 -15.82
N SER A 347 -0.61 2.43 -14.94
CA SER A 347 0.48 1.50 -15.26
C SER A 347 0.21 0.63 -16.50
N PHE A 348 -1.05 0.23 -16.74
CA PHE A 348 -1.41 -0.52 -17.94
C PHE A 348 -1.34 0.31 -19.21
N ASN A 349 -1.71 1.59 -19.12
CA ASN A 349 -1.58 2.51 -20.27
C ASN A 349 -0.10 2.74 -20.57
N LEU A 350 0.71 3.03 -19.55
CA LEU A 350 2.16 3.19 -19.72
C LEU A 350 2.80 1.94 -20.31
N ALA A 351 2.46 0.75 -19.80
CA ALA A 351 2.98 -0.51 -20.30
C ALA A 351 2.66 -0.70 -21.79
N GLU A 352 1.45 -0.35 -22.22
CA GLU A 352 0.99 -0.53 -23.61
C GLU A 352 1.46 0.56 -24.58
N ILE A 353 1.51 1.82 -24.13
CA ILE A 353 2.04 2.96 -24.89
C ILE A 353 3.53 2.76 -25.15
N TYR A 354 4.29 2.48 -24.08
CA TYR A 354 5.75 2.36 -24.15
C TYR A 354 6.25 0.95 -24.46
N GLN A 355 5.37 -0.06 -24.46
CA GLN A 355 5.69 -1.44 -24.76
C GLN A 355 6.83 -1.98 -23.90
N CYS A 356 6.71 -1.78 -22.59
CA CYS A 356 7.72 -2.18 -21.61
C CYS A 356 7.08 -2.70 -20.33
N PRO A 357 7.86 -3.40 -19.49
CA PRO A 357 7.45 -3.68 -18.12
C PRO A 357 7.19 -2.41 -17.31
N VAL A 358 6.14 -2.41 -16.51
CA VAL A 358 5.86 -1.40 -15.49
C VAL A 358 5.74 -2.09 -14.15
N ILE A 359 6.52 -1.65 -13.17
CA ILE A 359 6.48 -2.15 -11.80
C ILE A 359 5.70 -1.15 -10.95
N VAL A 360 4.65 -1.61 -10.28
CA VAL A 360 3.92 -0.85 -9.25
C VAL A 360 4.38 -1.38 -7.90
N ALA A 361 5.20 -0.59 -7.22
CA ALA A 361 5.72 -0.90 -5.91
C ALA A 361 4.68 -0.59 -4.83
N LEU A 362 4.54 -1.47 -3.86
CA LEU A 362 3.92 -1.21 -2.57
C LEU A 362 4.94 -1.59 -1.49
N ASP A 363 4.69 -1.20 -0.25
CA ASP A 363 5.34 -1.79 0.92
C ASP A 363 4.26 -2.39 1.83
N LEU A 364 4.69 -3.10 2.88
CA LEU A 364 3.77 -3.71 3.83
C LEU A 364 2.72 -2.73 4.38
N GLY A 365 3.12 -1.46 4.54
CA GLY A 365 2.29 -0.39 5.08
C GLY A 365 1.14 -0.06 4.14
N LEU A 366 1.42 0.18 2.86
CA LEU A 366 0.38 0.42 1.86
C LEU A 366 -0.38 -0.85 1.47
N SER A 367 0.27 -2.00 1.45
CA SER A 367 -0.34 -3.25 0.97
C SER A 367 -1.51 -3.73 1.82
N MET A 368 -1.30 -3.98 3.11
CA MET A 368 -2.27 -4.71 3.94
C MET A 368 -3.04 -3.83 4.92
N ASN A 369 -2.51 -2.65 5.25
CA ASN A 369 -3.25 -1.73 6.11
C ASN A 369 -4.41 -1.13 5.32
N LYS A 370 -5.51 -0.87 6.03
CA LYS A 370 -6.67 -0.20 5.48
C LYS A 370 -6.72 1.25 5.91
N MET A 371 -7.18 2.09 5.00
CA MET A 371 -7.50 3.47 5.29
C MET A 371 -8.85 3.81 4.67
N THR A 372 -9.51 4.82 5.23
CA THR A 372 -10.64 5.46 4.57
C THR A 372 -10.16 6.33 3.42
N ILE A 373 -10.80 6.18 2.27
CA ILE A 373 -10.58 7.02 1.10
C ILE A 373 -11.92 7.45 0.52
N PRO A 374 -11.98 8.58 -0.21
CA PRO A 374 -13.16 8.90 -1.01
C PRO A 374 -13.46 7.78 -2.01
N SER A 375 -14.72 7.64 -2.39
CA SER A 375 -15.09 6.83 -3.56
C SER A 375 -14.27 7.21 -4.79
N PHE A 376 -13.79 6.20 -5.51
CA PHE A 376 -13.01 6.42 -6.72
C PHE A 376 -13.83 7.08 -7.83
N ASP A 377 -13.29 8.13 -8.44
CA ASP A 377 -13.84 8.65 -9.70
C ASP A 377 -13.39 7.78 -10.88
N SER A 378 -14.28 6.90 -11.33
CA SER A 378 -14.03 6.02 -12.48
C SER A 378 -13.81 6.77 -13.79
N LYS A 379 -14.22 8.03 -13.92
CA LYS A 379 -14.00 8.84 -15.14
C LYS A 379 -12.55 9.24 -15.33
N ARG A 380 -11.75 9.21 -14.27
CA ARG A 380 -10.29 9.43 -14.33
C ARG A 380 -9.54 8.23 -14.90
N VAL A 381 -10.20 7.08 -15.07
CA VAL A 381 -9.58 5.87 -15.63
C VAL A 381 -9.86 5.78 -17.12
N GLY A 382 -8.85 6.08 -17.94
CA GLY A 382 -8.85 5.86 -19.37
C GLY A 382 -8.16 4.55 -19.75
N ILE A 383 -8.56 3.94 -20.88
CA ILE A 383 -7.87 2.80 -21.49
C ILE A 383 -7.21 3.27 -22.78
N ASP A 384 -5.89 3.41 -22.75
CA ASP A 384 -5.06 3.68 -23.93
C ASP A 384 -4.25 2.42 -24.29
N ARG A 385 -4.58 1.81 -25.43
CA ARG A 385 -3.93 0.59 -25.92
C ARG A 385 -2.62 0.86 -26.67
N GLY A 386 -2.18 2.12 -26.77
CA GLY A 386 -1.02 2.52 -27.55
C GLY A 386 -1.16 2.14 -29.03
N LYS A 387 -0.04 1.81 -29.68
CA LYS A 387 0.00 1.41 -31.10
C LYS A 387 -0.44 -0.04 -31.35
N LEU A 388 -1.48 -0.51 -30.66
CA LEU A 388 -2.12 -1.80 -30.94
C LEU A 388 -2.99 -1.70 -32.19
N LEU A 389 -2.64 -2.45 -33.23
CA LEU A 389 -3.30 -2.35 -34.52
C LEU A 389 -4.61 -3.15 -34.59
N THR A 390 -5.56 -2.66 -35.38
CA THR A 390 -6.68 -3.45 -35.90
C THR A 390 -6.21 -4.29 -37.10
N GLU A 391 -6.98 -5.32 -37.48
CA GLU A 391 -6.62 -6.16 -38.63
C GLU A 391 -6.57 -5.36 -39.95
N GLU A 392 -7.45 -4.36 -40.11
CA GLU A 392 -7.44 -3.44 -41.26
C GLU A 392 -6.14 -2.65 -41.31
N GLN A 393 -5.73 -2.05 -40.18
CA GLN A 393 -4.48 -1.28 -40.09
C GLN A 393 -3.24 -2.14 -40.33
N VAL A 394 -3.26 -3.42 -39.92
CA VAL A 394 -2.17 -4.36 -40.26
C VAL A 394 -2.08 -4.56 -41.78
N GLY A 395 -3.23 -4.62 -42.47
CA GLY A 395 -3.31 -4.75 -43.92
C GLY A 395 -2.71 -3.57 -44.70
N GLU A 396 -2.72 -2.36 -44.12
CA GLU A 396 -2.17 -1.15 -44.76
C GLU A 396 -0.64 -1.19 -44.95
N TYR A 397 0.07 -2.03 -44.18
CA TYR A 397 1.52 -2.18 -44.33
C TYR A 397 1.91 -2.98 -45.58
N ASP A 398 1.02 -3.83 -46.09
CA ASP A 398 1.23 -4.69 -47.26
C ASP A 398 2.53 -5.52 -47.19
N GLU A 399 2.81 -6.09 -46.02
CA GLU A 399 4.00 -6.93 -45.77
C GLU A 399 3.60 -8.40 -45.67
N ALA A 400 4.32 -9.28 -46.37
CA ALA A 400 4.17 -10.73 -46.21
C ALA A 400 4.57 -11.20 -44.80
N PHE A 401 5.50 -10.46 -44.18
CA PHE A 401 5.99 -10.70 -42.83
C PHE A 401 6.12 -9.35 -42.11
N PHE A 402 5.30 -9.16 -41.09
CA PHE A 402 5.12 -7.88 -40.42
C PHE A 402 6.35 -7.53 -39.57
N LYS A 403 6.90 -6.33 -39.80
CA LYS A 403 8.05 -5.82 -39.01
C LYS A 403 7.63 -5.34 -37.61
N ARG A 404 7.48 -6.28 -36.68
CA ARG A 404 7.07 -6.02 -35.27
C ARG A 404 7.97 -5.02 -34.55
N TYR A 405 9.25 -4.96 -34.88
CA TYR A 405 10.26 -4.11 -34.22
C TYR A 405 10.74 -2.97 -35.11
N ARG A 406 9.91 -2.53 -36.06
CA ARG A 406 10.24 -1.42 -36.96
C ARG A 406 10.74 -0.21 -36.17
N VAL A 407 11.83 0.38 -36.62
CA VAL A 407 12.38 1.57 -35.97
C VAL A 407 11.57 2.79 -36.39
N THR A 408 10.94 3.43 -35.42
CA THR A 408 10.14 4.66 -35.57
C THR A 408 10.85 5.83 -34.89
N GLU A 409 10.43 7.05 -35.20
CA GLU A 409 10.98 8.28 -34.61
C GLU A 409 10.84 8.31 -33.08
N ASP A 410 9.70 7.84 -32.56
CA ASP A 410 9.41 7.74 -31.13
C ASP A 410 9.88 6.42 -30.49
N GLY A 411 10.51 5.53 -31.25
CA GLY A 411 10.93 4.20 -30.80
C GLY A 411 9.80 3.19 -30.54
N ILE A 412 8.53 3.59 -30.65
CA ILE A 412 7.35 2.73 -30.43
C ILE A 412 6.92 2.08 -31.75
N SER A 413 7.16 0.78 -31.88
CA SER A 413 6.72 0.01 -33.06
C SER A 413 5.23 -0.32 -32.98
N PRO A 414 4.48 -0.25 -34.09
CA PRO A 414 3.13 -0.79 -34.16
C PRO A 414 3.11 -2.30 -33.83
N ARG A 415 2.07 -2.76 -33.11
CA ARG A 415 1.98 -4.17 -32.68
C ARG A 415 0.68 -4.83 -33.17
N PRO A 416 0.75 -5.92 -33.96
CA PRO A 416 -0.39 -6.76 -34.29
C PRO A 416 -0.65 -7.79 -33.18
N LYS A 417 -1.83 -8.41 -33.18
CA LYS A 417 -2.14 -9.56 -32.34
C LYS A 417 -1.94 -10.87 -33.11
N PRO A 418 -1.52 -11.96 -32.44
CA PRO A 418 -1.53 -13.29 -33.04
C PRO A 418 -2.91 -13.62 -33.65
N GLY A 419 -2.90 -14.21 -34.84
CA GLY A 419 -4.11 -14.59 -35.57
C GLY A 419 -4.66 -13.53 -36.54
N MET A 420 -4.16 -12.29 -36.51
CA MET A 420 -4.54 -11.27 -37.50
C MET A 420 -3.96 -11.58 -38.88
N LYS A 421 -4.78 -11.43 -39.92
CA LYS A 421 -4.31 -11.52 -41.31
C LYS A 421 -3.21 -10.48 -41.59
N ASN A 422 -2.17 -10.86 -42.32
CA ASN A 422 -0.97 -10.04 -42.60
C ASN A 422 -0.16 -9.62 -41.35
N GLY A 423 -0.51 -10.10 -40.15
CA GLY A 423 0.17 -9.79 -38.89
C GLY A 423 1.20 -10.83 -38.46
N ILE A 424 1.63 -11.73 -39.37
CA ILE A 424 2.61 -12.77 -39.06
C ILE A 424 3.96 -12.12 -38.75
N HIS A 425 4.50 -12.37 -37.57
CA HIS A 425 5.78 -11.83 -37.11
C HIS A 425 6.47 -12.81 -36.16
N LEU A 426 7.77 -12.61 -35.93
CA LEU A 426 8.55 -13.33 -34.93
C LEU A 426 8.75 -12.47 -33.68
N THR A 427 8.92 -13.16 -32.55
CA THR A 427 9.31 -12.57 -31.28
C THR A 427 10.42 -13.42 -30.69
N SER A 428 11.48 -12.76 -30.22
CA SER A 428 12.71 -13.41 -29.76
C SER A 428 13.26 -12.69 -28.54
N SER A 429 13.87 -13.44 -27.63
CA SER A 429 14.65 -12.91 -26.50
C SER A 429 16.12 -12.64 -26.86
N ASN A 430 16.57 -13.07 -28.05
CA ASN A 430 17.86 -12.66 -28.60
C ASN A 430 17.75 -11.27 -29.24
N GLU A 431 18.87 -10.60 -29.44
CA GLU A 431 18.89 -9.39 -30.29
C GLU A 431 18.36 -9.72 -31.69
N HIS A 432 17.60 -8.79 -32.28
CA HIS A 432 16.86 -9.05 -33.49
C HIS A 432 16.71 -7.81 -34.38
N GLY A 433 16.51 -8.06 -35.68
CA GLY A 433 16.16 -7.03 -36.66
C GLY A 433 14.73 -6.52 -36.53
N GLU A 434 14.33 -5.59 -37.40
CA GLU A 434 12.97 -5.01 -37.41
C GLU A 434 11.87 -6.05 -37.65
N ASP A 435 12.23 -7.17 -38.27
CA ASP A 435 11.40 -8.35 -38.55
C ASP A 435 11.34 -9.34 -37.37
N GLY A 436 12.20 -9.22 -36.35
CA GLY A 436 12.25 -10.14 -35.22
C GLY A 436 13.14 -11.38 -35.45
N TYR A 437 13.85 -11.47 -36.58
CA TYR A 437 14.87 -12.50 -36.77
C TYR A 437 16.14 -12.17 -35.97
N ILE A 438 16.77 -13.19 -35.41
CA ILE A 438 18.03 -13.06 -34.66
C ILE A 438 19.07 -12.35 -35.53
N ASN A 439 19.70 -11.33 -34.98
CA ASN A 439 20.69 -10.54 -35.69
C ASN A 439 21.82 -10.09 -34.74
N GLU A 440 23.07 -10.31 -35.16
CA GLU A 440 24.28 -9.99 -34.41
C GLU A 440 25.08 -8.82 -35.05
N ASP A 441 24.54 -8.19 -36.10
CA ASP A 441 25.19 -7.07 -36.77
C ASP A 441 25.30 -5.87 -35.82
N THR A 442 26.48 -5.26 -35.78
CA THR A 442 26.79 -4.17 -34.83
C THR A 442 25.86 -2.97 -35.00
N ASP A 443 25.55 -2.58 -36.24
CA ASP A 443 24.69 -1.44 -36.53
C ASP A 443 23.23 -1.70 -36.10
N VAL A 444 22.74 -2.92 -36.32
CA VAL A 444 21.41 -3.35 -35.87
C VAL A 444 21.36 -3.33 -34.34
N ARG A 445 22.37 -3.91 -33.69
CA ARG A 445 22.51 -3.92 -32.23
C ARG A 445 22.44 -2.51 -31.63
N ILE A 446 23.16 -1.54 -32.20
CA ILE A 446 23.15 -0.14 -31.73
C ILE A 446 21.79 0.49 -31.93
N LYS A 447 21.20 0.33 -33.13
CA LYS A 447 19.92 0.93 -33.50
C LYS A 447 18.78 0.43 -32.60
N MET A 448 18.70 -0.88 -32.39
CA MET A 448 17.64 -1.50 -31.60
C MET A 448 17.77 -1.21 -30.10
N MET A 449 19.00 -1.11 -29.60
CA MET A 449 19.21 -0.72 -28.21
C MET A 449 18.74 0.70 -27.92
N LYS A 450 19.13 1.65 -28.79
CA LYS A 450 18.66 3.04 -28.69
C LYS A 450 17.14 3.10 -28.79
N LYS A 451 16.55 2.44 -29.80
CA LYS A 451 15.09 2.36 -29.94
C LYS A 451 14.40 1.91 -28.64
N ARG A 452 14.86 0.81 -28.03
CA ARG A 452 14.25 0.26 -26.82
C ARG A 452 14.43 1.17 -25.61
N LEU A 453 15.60 1.75 -25.39
CA LEU A 453 15.86 2.57 -24.18
C LEU A 453 15.35 4.00 -24.28
N GLU A 454 15.45 4.64 -25.44
CA GLU A 454 15.03 6.03 -25.62
C GLU A 454 13.52 6.19 -25.47
N LYS A 455 12.73 5.16 -25.83
CA LYS A 455 11.26 5.25 -25.84
C LYS A 455 10.65 5.55 -24.47
N VAL A 456 11.30 5.14 -23.37
CA VAL A 456 10.80 5.40 -22.01
C VAL A 456 11.35 6.66 -21.38
N LYS A 457 12.34 7.35 -21.98
CA LYS A 457 13.01 8.48 -21.30
C LYS A 457 12.08 9.62 -20.91
N GLY A 458 11.07 9.89 -21.74
CA GLY A 458 10.04 10.89 -21.47
C GLY A 458 8.75 10.32 -20.89
N ALA A 459 8.73 9.05 -20.49
CA ALA A 459 7.56 8.43 -19.89
C ALA A 459 7.38 8.95 -18.47
N MET A 460 6.45 9.89 -18.29
CA MET A 460 6.10 10.46 -16.98
C MET A 460 4.60 10.33 -16.74
N ILE A 461 4.23 9.96 -15.51
CA ILE A 461 2.86 10.09 -15.03
C ILE A 461 2.50 11.56 -14.84
N GLN A 462 1.20 11.85 -14.72
CA GLN A 462 0.71 13.22 -14.54
C GLN A 462 1.27 13.89 -13.28
N GLU A 463 1.38 13.14 -12.18
CA GLU A 463 1.87 13.64 -10.88
C GLU A 463 3.03 12.75 -10.39
N PRO A 464 4.25 12.94 -10.91
CA PRO A 464 5.40 12.07 -10.61
C PRO A 464 5.89 12.23 -9.16
N TYR A 465 5.47 13.28 -8.48
CA TYR A 465 5.68 13.51 -7.06
C TYR A 465 4.59 14.42 -6.49
N LYS A 466 4.38 14.34 -5.17
CA LYS A 466 3.58 15.30 -4.40
C LYS A 466 4.51 16.27 -3.69
N LEU A 467 4.14 17.55 -3.61
CA LEU A 467 4.91 18.58 -2.92
C LEU A 467 3.97 19.45 -2.08
N GLN A 468 4.22 19.51 -0.78
CA GLN A 468 3.38 20.26 0.16
C GLN A 468 4.16 20.83 1.34
N SER A 469 3.56 21.81 2.01
CA SER A 469 4.03 22.40 3.27
C SER A 469 2.80 22.79 4.11
N THR A 470 3.01 23.39 5.29
CA THR A 470 1.94 23.72 6.24
C THR A 470 1.72 25.23 6.36
N GLY A 471 0.49 25.63 6.69
CA GLY A 471 0.11 27.04 6.81
C GLY A 471 0.29 27.79 5.50
N ASP A 472 0.87 28.99 5.57
CA ASP A 472 1.13 29.86 4.42
C ASP A 472 2.55 29.69 3.83
N ILE A 473 3.26 28.62 4.20
CA ILE A 473 4.62 28.35 3.71
C ILE A 473 4.54 27.86 2.26
N ASP A 474 5.18 28.57 1.34
CA ASP A 474 5.34 28.10 -0.04
C ASP A 474 6.30 26.90 -0.06
N PRO A 475 5.83 25.69 -0.45
CA PRO A 475 6.65 24.49 -0.42
C PRO A 475 7.85 24.54 -1.38
N LYS A 476 7.85 25.46 -2.37
CA LYS A 476 9.01 25.67 -3.26
C LYS A 476 10.09 26.54 -2.62
N SER A 477 9.76 27.28 -1.56
CA SER A 477 10.62 28.31 -0.97
C SER A 477 11.09 27.97 0.46
N THR A 478 11.13 26.68 0.81
CA THR A 478 11.57 26.18 2.12
C THR A 478 13.09 25.97 2.27
N ASP A 479 13.57 25.91 3.51
CA ASP A 479 14.98 25.63 3.86
C ASP A 479 15.33 24.14 3.70
N VAL A 480 14.42 23.27 4.15
CA VAL A 480 14.60 21.81 4.19
C VAL A 480 13.51 21.11 3.39
N LEU A 481 13.91 20.09 2.63
CA LEU A 481 13.02 19.17 1.93
C LEU A 481 13.09 17.78 2.58
N LEU A 482 11.99 17.36 3.19
CA LEU A 482 11.79 16.00 3.66
C LEU A 482 11.28 15.16 2.49
N LEU A 483 12.01 14.10 2.15
CA LEU A 483 11.77 13.34 0.93
C LEU A 483 11.46 11.87 1.23
N GLY A 484 10.29 11.41 0.81
CA GLY A 484 9.83 10.03 1.03
C GLY A 484 9.32 9.32 -0.21
N MET A 485 8.95 8.07 -0.01
CA MET A 485 8.23 7.21 -0.96
C MET A 485 7.36 6.19 -0.21
N GLY A 486 6.34 5.66 -0.89
CA GLY A 486 5.47 4.63 -0.32
C GLY A 486 4.71 5.05 0.94
N SER A 487 4.58 4.14 1.91
CA SER A 487 3.78 4.40 3.11
C SER A 487 4.36 5.41 4.08
N THR A 488 5.56 5.96 3.82
CA THR A 488 6.14 6.99 4.70
C THR A 488 5.40 8.33 4.60
N TYR A 489 4.49 8.49 3.62
CA TYR A 489 3.78 9.73 3.32
C TYR A 489 3.15 10.39 4.55
N GLY A 490 2.31 9.67 5.29
CA GLY A 490 1.60 10.23 6.45
C GLY A 490 2.52 10.58 7.62
N ALA A 491 3.53 9.75 7.89
CA ALA A 491 4.47 10.00 8.98
C ALA A 491 5.36 11.22 8.71
N ILE A 492 5.80 11.40 7.46
CA ILE A 492 6.58 12.58 7.06
C ILE A 492 5.72 13.83 7.05
N GLU A 493 4.46 13.74 6.62
CA GLU A 493 3.51 14.85 6.65
C GLU A 493 3.25 15.37 8.08
N GLU A 494 2.99 14.46 9.03
CA GLU A 494 2.80 14.84 10.44
C GLU A 494 4.09 15.38 11.05
N ALA A 495 5.25 14.77 10.80
CA ALA A 495 6.54 15.26 11.29
C ALA A 495 6.90 16.65 10.74
N MET A 496 6.69 16.89 9.44
CA MET A 496 6.85 18.21 8.82
C MET A 496 5.97 19.25 9.50
N THR A 497 4.71 18.89 9.78
CA THR A 497 3.75 19.77 10.45
C THR A 497 4.25 20.18 11.83
N GLU A 498 4.74 19.23 12.63
CA GLU A 498 5.31 19.51 13.94
C GLU A 498 6.56 20.39 13.86
N LEU A 499 7.50 20.08 12.95
CA LEU A 499 8.72 20.87 12.75
C LEU A 499 8.43 22.31 12.34
N ASN A 500 7.48 22.53 11.42
CA ASN A 500 7.07 23.88 11.03
C ASN A 500 6.38 24.64 12.18
N ASN A 501 5.66 23.95 13.08
CA ASN A 501 5.06 24.57 14.26
C ASN A 501 6.11 25.00 15.31
N GLU A 502 7.26 24.31 15.38
CA GLU A 502 8.39 24.74 16.21
C GLU A 502 9.03 26.04 15.69
N GLY A 503 8.95 26.29 14.38
CA GLY A 503 9.32 27.56 13.74
C GLY A 503 10.83 27.84 13.67
N THR A 504 11.68 26.81 13.79
CA THR A 504 13.14 26.93 13.71
C THR A 504 13.65 27.07 12.27
N GLN A 505 13.04 26.35 11.34
CA GLN A 505 13.28 26.38 9.89
C GLN A 505 11.95 26.12 9.17
N THR A 506 11.94 26.34 7.86
CA THR A 506 10.81 26.00 7.00
C THR A 506 11.05 24.66 6.30
N TYR A 507 10.06 23.78 6.39
CA TYR A 507 10.10 22.43 5.85
C TYR A 507 9.03 22.23 4.77
N ALA A 508 9.38 21.50 3.72
CA ALA A 508 8.44 20.97 2.74
C ALA A 508 8.57 19.45 2.67
N HIS A 509 7.47 18.77 2.35
CA HIS A 509 7.43 17.34 2.10
C HIS A 509 7.31 17.11 0.58
N LEU A 510 8.32 16.47 0.00
CA LEU A 510 8.25 15.91 -1.34
C LEU A 510 8.13 14.39 -1.27
N HIS A 511 7.17 13.83 -1.99
CA HIS A 511 6.93 12.41 -2.01
C HIS A 511 6.93 11.87 -3.43
N LEU A 512 7.88 11.00 -3.77
CA LEU A 512 8.01 10.48 -5.14
C LEU A 512 6.95 9.41 -5.40
N GLN A 513 6.28 9.54 -6.55
CA GLN A 513 5.35 8.54 -7.09
C GLN A 513 5.92 7.80 -8.31
N GLN A 514 6.87 8.41 -9.02
CA GLN A 514 7.61 7.78 -10.09
C GLN A 514 9.09 7.72 -9.75
N LEU A 515 9.61 6.49 -9.58
CA LEU A 515 11.01 6.23 -9.24
C LEU A 515 11.88 6.07 -10.49
N TYR A 516 11.31 5.57 -11.59
CA TYR A 516 12.06 5.37 -12.83
C TYR A 516 11.15 5.44 -14.06
N PRO A 517 11.54 6.18 -15.12
CA PRO A 517 12.56 7.22 -15.11
C PRO A 517 12.26 8.31 -14.07
N LEU A 518 13.30 8.90 -13.49
CA LEU A 518 13.15 9.95 -12.48
C LEU A 518 12.75 11.30 -13.15
N PRO A 519 11.85 12.12 -12.57
CA PRO A 519 11.49 13.46 -13.09
C PRO A 519 12.62 14.48 -12.84
N ILE A 520 13.76 14.30 -13.53
CA ILE A 520 15.00 15.04 -13.27
C ILE A 520 14.83 16.55 -13.49
N ASP A 521 14.13 16.94 -14.55
CA ASP A 521 13.98 18.35 -14.93
C ASP A 521 13.21 19.12 -13.86
N GLU A 522 12.15 18.54 -13.31
CA GLU A 522 11.37 19.14 -12.23
C GLU A 522 12.11 19.15 -10.89
N LEU A 523 12.83 18.07 -10.57
CA LEU A 523 13.53 17.95 -9.29
C LEU A 523 14.77 18.83 -9.21
N LYS A 524 15.48 19.05 -10.33
CA LYS A 524 16.73 19.80 -10.36
C LYS A 524 16.57 21.23 -9.82
N ASP A 525 15.54 21.94 -10.30
CA ASP A 525 15.28 23.31 -9.87
C ASP A 525 14.74 23.34 -8.44
N LEU A 526 13.88 22.38 -8.08
CA LEU A 526 13.30 22.29 -6.75
C LEU A 526 14.34 22.01 -5.66
N PHE A 527 15.38 21.24 -5.99
CA PHE A 527 16.43 20.85 -5.04
C PHE A 527 17.50 21.94 -4.87
N ALA A 528 17.55 22.94 -5.75
CA ALA A 528 18.58 23.96 -5.69
C ALA A 528 18.55 24.73 -4.35
N ASN A 529 19.70 24.80 -3.68
CA ASN A 529 19.92 25.54 -2.42
C ASN A 529 19.07 25.09 -1.22
N LYS A 530 18.63 23.82 -1.19
CA LYS A 530 17.90 23.23 -0.05
C LYS A 530 18.71 22.13 0.60
N LYS A 531 18.57 21.98 1.92
CA LYS A 531 18.96 20.74 2.58
C LYS A 531 17.91 19.67 2.28
N ILE A 532 18.34 18.48 1.88
CA ILE A 532 17.45 17.37 1.50
C ILE A 532 17.66 16.23 2.49
N ILE A 533 16.59 15.76 3.11
CA ILE A 533 16.60 14.62 4.02
C ILE A 533 15.72 13.54 3.43
N THR A 534 16.30 12.43 2.96
CA THR A 534 15.50 11.26 2.59
C THR A 534 15.08 10.51 3.85
N ILE A 535 13.84 10.02 3.88
CA ILE A 535 13.29 9.23 4.98
C ILE A 535 12.81 7.92 4.38
N GLU A 536 13.52 6.83 4.67
CA GLU A 536 13.33 5.56 3.95
C GLU A 536 13.60 4.32 4.81
N ASN A 537 12.79 3.28 4.62
CA ASN A 537 12.88 2.06 5.41
C ASN A 537 13.87 1.04 4.81
N ASN A 538 15.14 1.43 4.67
CA ASN A 538 16.21 0.52 4.24
C ASN A 538 17.58 0.97 4.77
N TYR A 539 18.53 0.03 4.88
CA TYR A 539 19.83 0.30 5.51
C TYR A 539 20.74 1.26 4.71
N THR A 540 20.73 1.19 3.38
CA THR A 540 21.74 1.86 2.54
C THR A 540 21.35 3.27 2.11
N GLY A 541 20.09 3.67 2.32
CA GLY A 541 19.55 4.91 1.77
C GLY A 541 19.36 4.80 0.25
N GLN A 542 18.66 3.78 -0.24
CA GLN A 542 18.52 3.51 -1.67
C GLN A 542 17.93 4.67 -2.47
N LEU A 543 17.00 5.44 -1.89
CA LEU A 543 16.42 6.62 -2.51
C LEU A 543 17.45 7.76 -2.58
N ARG A 544 18.19 8.02 -1.50
CA ARG A 544 19.33 8.96 -1.54
C ARG A 544 20.32 8.59 -2.64
N LEU A 545 20.70 7.31 -2.72
CA LEU A 545 21.63 6.81 -3.74
C LEU A 545 21.09 7.00 -5.16
N LEU A 546 19.80 6.74 -5.38
CA LEU A 546 19.15 6.99 -6.67
C LEU A 546 19.22 8.48 -7.05
N LEU A 547 18.87 9.38 -6.13
CA LEU A 547 18.91 10.82 -6.38
C LEU A 547 20.33 11.31 -6.69
N GLN A 548 21.33 10.83 -5.93
CA GLN A 548 22.75 11.14 -6.16
C GLN A 548 23.26 10.67 -7.53
N GLN A 549 22.69 9.58 -8.07
CA GLN A 549 23.06 9.09 -9.40
C GLN A 549 22.63 10.05 -10.53
N TYR A 550 21.54 10.80 -10.35
CA TYR A 550 20.95 11.63 -11.41
C TYR A 550 21.05 13.14 -11.16
N LEU A 551 21.27 13.58 -9.91
CA LEU A 551 21.22 14.98 -9.51
C LEU A 551 22.50 15.39 -8.74
N PRO A 552 23.00 16.62 -8.92
CA PRO A 552 24.21 17.11 -8.25
C PRO A 552 23.91 17.57 -6.81
N VAL A 553 23.40 16.67 -5.97
CA VAL A 553 22.94 16.98 -4.59
C VAL A 553 23.85 16.47 -3.48
N HIS A 554 25.02 15.93 -3.81
CA HIS A 554 25.90 15.20 -2.90
C HIS A 554 26.24 15.95 -1.60
N ASP A 555 26.45 17.27 -1.67
CA ASP A 555 26.86 18.09 -0.53
C ASP A 555 25.68 18.57 0.35
N GLN A 556 24.44 18.33 -0.08
CA GLN A 556 23.23 18.86 0.58
C GLN A 556 22.18 17.78 0.89
N ILE A 557 22.47 16.50 0.62
CA ILE A 557 21.55 15.38 0.84
C ILE A 557 22.05 14.45 1.95
N GLU A 558 21.17 14.17 2.91
CA GLU A 558 21.38 13.20 3.98
C GLU A 558 20.19 12.23 4.04
N SER A 559 20.28 11.17 4.85
CA SER A 559 19.24 10.15 4.96
C SER A 559 18.98 9.78 6.41
N ILE A 560 17.70 9.78 6.79
CA ILE A 560 17.15 9.13 7.97
C ILE A 560 16.68 7.73 7.53
N VAL A 561 17.29 6.69 8.12
CA VAL A 561 17.06 5.30 7.73
C VAL A 561 16.56 4.47 8.90
N GLN A 562 15.60 3.57 8.64
CA GLN A 562 15.10 2.60 9.62
C GLN A 562 14.93 1.21 8.97
N TYR A 563 15.37 0.16 9.64
CA TYR A 563 15.43 -1.20 9.08
C TYR A 563 15.16 -2.27 10.17
N ASP A 564 14.34 -1.92 11.16
CA ASP A 564 13.94 -2.80 12.27
C ASP A 564 12.68 -3.64 11.97
N GLY A 565 12.08 -3.44 10.79
CA GLY A 565 10.89 -4.13 10.33
C GLY A 565 9.58 -3.48 10.73
N ASP A 566 9.59 -2.32 11.39
CA ASP A 566 8.41 -1.56 11.75
C ASP A 566 8.35 -0.24 10.94
N PRO A 567 7.16 0.36 10.74
CA PRO A 567 7.05 1.64 10.05
C PRO A 567 7.67 2.78 10.87
N PHE A 568 7.99 3.90 10.22
CA PHE A 568 8.41 5.10 10.94
C PHE A 568 7.31 5.60 11.86
N MET A 569 7.71 5.95 13.08
CA MET A 569 6.91 6.78 13.99
C MET A 569 7.29 8.25 13.82
N VAL A 570 6.33 9.15 14.04
CA VAL A 570 6.57 10.61 13.98
C VAL A 570 7.65 11.00 14.99
N ARG A 571 7.56 10.51 16.23
CA ARG A 571 8.59 10.72 17.26
C ARG A 571 9.99 10.24 16.84
N SER A 572 10.06 9.17 16.05
CA SER A 572 11.33 8.63 15.56
C SER A 572 11.96 9.58 14.54
N ILE A 573 11.16 10.07 13.59
CA ILE A 573 11.59 11.07 12.61
C ILE A 573 12.05 12.34 13.32
N LEU A 574 11.23 12.91 14.22
CA LEU A 574 11.54 14.14 14.94
C LEU A 574 12.81 14.04 15.79
N ASN A 575 13.03 12.90 16.46
CA ASN A 575 14.25 12.70 17.24
C ASN A 575 15.49 12.61 16.36
N GLN A 576 15.43 11.89 15.24
CA GLN A 576 16.55 11.79 14.29
C GLN A 576 16.80 13.13 13.58
N MET A 577 15.75 13.93 13.33
CA MET A 577 15.87 15.27 12.75
C MET A 577 16.75 16.20 13.58
N LYS A 578 16.78 16.06 14.92
CA LYS A 578 17.67 16.84 15.81
C LYS A 578 19.16 16.54 15.62
N GLU A 579 19.50 15.42 15.01
CA GLU A 579 20.89 15.03 14.74
C GLU A 579 21.37 15.53 13.37
N VAL A 580 20.42 15.74 12.44
CA VAL A 580 20.72 16.14 11.05
C VAL A 580 20.45 17.60 10.77
N VAL A 581 19.68 18.35 11.57
CA VAL A 581 19.38 19.77 11.33
C VAL A 581 19.98 20.69 12.39
#